data_AF-A0AA35UG30-F1
#
_entry.id   AF-A0AA35UG30-F1
#
_cell.length_a   1.000
_cell.length_b   1.000
_cell.length_c   1.000
_cell.angle_alpha   90.00
_cell.angle_beta   90.00
_cell.angle_gamma   90.00
#
_symmetry.space_group_name_H-M   'P 1'
#
loop_
_entity.id
_entity.type
_entity.pdbx_description
1 polymer ?
#
loop_
_entity_poly.entity_id
_entity_poly.type
_entity_poly.pdbx_seq_one_letter_code
_entity_poly.pdbx_strand_id
1 'polypeptide(L)'
;MLTLCFWLPAFFLLKLRIAVQSETTMPPHRSPSRNRLLALPACALLALLGARSASAESPTPTLTEIPTTGAITLKTTLADTKVTATLVIATTPSHSVHLCSGGRTTCSPVEKLSLTVGPKTVYIPDSLVATLNDVNTASLAAYGWTQFVLTLNCGDAAAATQVRIRFDKNRVLEREVTASEAGMVSERTTYEDLSGAFN
;
A
#
# COMPACT_ATOMS: atom_id res chain seq x y z
N MET A 1 -31.12 44.50 -32.07
CA MET A 1 -31.92 43.26 -32.15
C MET A 1 -31.23 42.35 -33.16
N LEU A 2 -30.55 41.30 -32.69
CA LEU A 2 -29.95 40.27 -33.53
C LEU A 2 -30.33 38.91 -32.96
N THR A 3 -31.20 38.24 -33.70
CA THR A 3 -31.61 36.84 -33.56
C THR A 3 -30.56 35.96 -34.22
N LEU A 4 -30.13 34.87 -33.59
CA LEU A 4 -29.63 33.67 -34.26
C LEU A 4 -29.62 32.48 -33.28
N CYS A 5 -30.49 31.51 -33.59
CA CYS A 5 -30.53 30.16 -33.03
C CYS A 5 -29.39 29.31 -33.60
N PHE A 6 -28.82 28.37 -32.85
CA PHE A 6 -28.27 27.06 -33.31
C PHE A 6 -28.04 26.20 -32.03
N TRP A 7 -28.90 25.21 -31.75
CA TRP A 7 -28.83 23.79 -32.10
C TRP A 7 -27.73 22.97 -31.39
N LEU A 8 -28.21 21.93 -30.70
CA LEU A 8 -27.62 20.72 -30.10
C LEU A 8 -26.18 20.31 -30.45
N PRO A 9 -25.58 19.50 -29.55
CA PRO A 9 -25.03 18.23 -30.01
C PRO A 9 -25.65 17.03 -29.30
N ALA A 10 -25.98 16.03 -30.11
CA ALA A 10 -26.21 14.64 -29.74
C ALA A 10 -24.88 13.86 -29.75
N PHE A 11 -24.91 12.64 -29.19
CA PHE A 11 -23.87 11.59 -29.19
C PHE A 11 -22.68 11.87 -28.27
N PHE A 12 -22.38 11.05 -27.26
CA PHE A 12 -21.91 9.68 -27.43
C PHE A 12 -22.23 8.80 -26.21
N LEU A 13 -22.97 7.72 -26.44
CA LEU A 13 -23.09 6.59 -25.52
C LEU A 13 -21.84 5.72 -25.66
N LEU A 14 -20.87 5.83 -24.74
CA LEU A 14 -19.78 4.86 -24.65
C LEU A 14 -20.17 3.77 -23.64
N LYS A 15 -20.71 2.66 -24.16
CA LYS A 15 -20.83 1.40 -23.41
C LYS A 15 -19.43 0.83 -23.20
N LEU A 16 -18.85 1.04 -22.02
CA LEU A 16 -17.64 0.34 -21.60
C LEU A 16 -18.00 -1.11 -21.25
N ARG A 17 -17.72 -2.05 -22.16
CA ARG A 17 -17.71 -3.48 -21.83
C ARG A 17 -16.39 -3.80 -21.13
N ILE A 18 -16.44 -3.97 -19.82
CA ILE A 18 -15.34 -4.54 -19.05
C ILE A 18 -15.37 -6.05 -19.30
N ALA A 19 -14.40 -6.55 -20.06
CA ALA A 19 -14.13 -7.97 -20.17
C ALA A 19 -13.34 -8.40 -18.92
N VAL A 20 -14.00 -9.11 -18.00
CA VAL A 20 -13.34 -9.79 -16.88
C VAL A 20 -12.81 -11.12 -17.43
N GLN A 21 -11.52 -11.16 -17.76
CA GLN A 21 -10.82 -12.42 -18.04
C GLN A 21 -10.30 -12.98 -16.71
N SER A 22 -11.00 -13.97 -16.16
CA SER A 22 -10.50 -14.82 -15.09
C SER A 22 -9.89 -16.07 -15.74
N GLU A 23 -8.58 -16.08 -15.94
CA GLU A 23 -7.84 -17.29 -16.27
C GLU A 23 -7.51 -18.03 -14.97
N THR A 24 -8.27 -19.09 -14.70
CA THR A 24 -7.94 -20.05 -13.64
C THR A 24 -7.28 -21.26 -14.29
N THR A 25 -5.96 -21.21 -14.44
CA THR A 25 -5.17 -22.32 -14.97
C THR A 25 -4.86 -23.30 -13.84
N MET A 26 -5.68 -24.35 -13.69
CA MET A 26 -5.34 -25.49 -12.84
C MET A 26 -4.34 -26.42 -13.56
N PRO A 27 -3.27 -26.89 -12.89
CA PRO A 27 -2.40 -27.92 -13.46
C PRO A 27 -3.05 -29.31 -13.36
N PRO A 28 -2.78 -30.23 -14.30
CA PRO A 28 -3.41 -31.55 -14.34
C PRO A 28 -2.81 -32.51 -13.30
N HIS A 29 -3.71 -33.23 -12.64
CA HIS A 29 -3.44 -34.32 -11.70
C HIS A 29 -2.87 -35.53 -12.46
N ARG A 30 -1.61 -35.90 -12.20
CA ARG A 30 -0.99 -37.12 -12.75
C ARG A 30 -0.91 -38.20 -11.67
N SER A 31 -1.59 -39.34 -11.89
CA SER A 31 -1.41 -40.56 -11.10
C SER A 31 -0.10 -41.27 -11.46
N PRO A 32 0.65 -41.84 -10.50
CA PRO A 32 1.80 -42.69 -10.80
C PRO A 32 1.38 -44.17 -10.90
N SER A 33 1.48 -44.74 -12.10
CA SER A 33 1.47 -46.19 -12.31
C SER A 33 2.88 -46.76 -12.09
N ARG A 34 2.90 -47.88 -11.38
CA ARG A 34 4.03 -48.71 -10.94
C ARG A 34 4.97 -49.22 -12.05
N ASN A 35 6.19 -49.51 -11.59
CA ASN A 35 7.18 -50.49 -12.07
C ASN A 35 8.18 -50.05 -13.16
N ARG A 36 9.45 -49.85 -12.75
CA ARG A 36 10.53 -50.79 -13.06
C ARG A 36 11.78 -50.56 -12.20
N LEU A 37 12.32 -51.70 -11.79
CA LEU A 37 13.51 -51.93 -10.98
C LEU A 37 14.75 -51.99 -11.87
N LEU A 38 15.92 -51.82 -11.24
CA LEU A 38 17.30 -52.12 -11.67
C LEU A 38 18.05 -51.03 -12.45
N ALA A 39 18.98 -50.35 -11.78
CA ALA A 39 20.41 -50.71 -11.80
C ALA A 39 21.26 -49.58 -11.19
N LEU A 40 21.96 -49.88 -10.09
CA LEU A 40 23.14 -49.13 -9.64
C LEU A 40 24.33 -49.60 -10.49
N PRO A 41 25.31 -48.72 -10.80
CA PRO A 41 26.43 -48.62 -9.86
C PRO A 41 27.05 -47.21 -9.71
N ALA A 42 27.55 -46.98 -8.50
CA ALA A 42 28.76 -46.26 -8.14
C ALA A 42 29.18 -45.03 -8.98
N CYS A 43 28.79 -43.84 -8.50
CA CYS A 43 29.69 -42.69 -8.51
C CYS A 43 29.53 -41.97 -7.16
N ALA A 44 30.48 -42.26 -6.28
CA ALA A 44 30.61 -41.60 -5.00
C ALA A 44 31.32 -40.24 -5.17
N LEU A 45 31.03 -39.36 -4.21
CA LEU A 45 31.70 -38.10 -3.87
C LEU A 45 31.32 -36.82 -4.64
N LEU A 46 31.11 -35.78 -3.82
CA LEU A 46 30.89 -34.35 -4.09
C LEU A 46 29.48 -33.90 -4.49
N ALA A 47 28.64 -33.64 -3.48
CA ALA A 47 28.17 -32.29 -3.15
C ALA A 47 27.05 -32.36 -2.09
N LEU A 48 27.44 -32.66 -0.84
CA LEU A 48 26.66 -32.29 0.34
C LEU A 48 26.75 -30.76 0.55
N LEU A 49 26.26 -29.98 -0.41
CA LEU A 49 25.85 -28.62 -0.13
C LEU A 49 24.40 -28.73 0.32
N GLY A 50 24.24 -28.87 1.64
CA GLY A 50 22.97 -28.66 2.29
C GLY A 50 22.45 -27.29 1.90
N ALA A 51 21.49 -27.26 0.99
CA ALA A 51 20.62 -26.13 0.78
C ALA A 51 19.82 -25.94 2.08
N ARG A 52 20.46 -25.30 3.06
CA ARG A 52 19.77 -24.60 4.12
C ARG A 52 19.03 -23.47 3.41
N SER A 53 17.82 -23.76 2.96
CA SER A 53 16.81 -22.74 2.72
C SER A 53 16.59 -22.04 4.05
N ALA A 54 17.45 -21.06 4.34
CA ALA A 54 17.12 -20.02 5.30
C ALA A 54 15.93 -19.31 4.68
N SER A 55 14.74 -19.78 5.05
CA SER A 55 13.53 -19.01 4.89
C SER A 55 13.81 -17.73 5.66
N ALA A 56 14.19 -16.66 4.96
CA ALA A 56 14.35 -15.35 5.53
C ALA A 56 12.95 -14.99 6.01
N GLU A 57 12.70 -15.24 7.30
CA GLU A 57 11.51 -14.81 7.99
C GLU A 57 11.45 -13.30 7.80
N SER A 58 10.55 -12.86 6.92
CA SER A 58 10.33 -11.44 6.69
C SER A 58 9.96 -10.86 8.05
N PRO A 59 10.74 -9.91 8.60
CA PRO A 59 10.51 -9.40 9.93
C PRO A 59 9.08 -8.88 10.02
N THR A 60 8.30 -9.43 10.96
CA THR A 60 6.95 -8.94 11.22
C THR A 60 7.05 -7.46 11.58
N PRO A 61 6.32 -6.57 10.88
CA PRO A 61 6.38 -5.14 11.16
C PRO A 61 6.01 -4.87 12.62
N THR A 62 6.90 -4.20 13.36
CA THR A 62 6.60 -3.71 14.71
C THR A 62 5.52 -2.64 14.62
N LEU A 63 4.37 -2.90 15.24
CA LEU A 63 3.30 -1.92 15.37
C LEU A 63 3.68 -0.91 16.46
N THR A 64 3.60 0.37 16.14
CA THR A 64 3.95 1.47 17.05
C THR A 64 2.69 2.25 17.39
N GLU A 65 2.43 2.47 18.68
CA GLU A 65 1.35 3.35 19.15
C GLU A 65 1.68 4.82 18.83
N ILE A 66 0.68 5.53 18.34
CA ILE A 66 0.79 6.93 17.91
C ILE A 66 0.15 7.80 19.00
N PRO A 67 0.88 8.81 19.51
CA PRO A 67 0.30 9.74 20.47
C PRO A 67 -0.81 10.56 19.80
N THR A 68 -1.76 11.05 20.59
CA THR A 68 -2.88 11.86 20.11
C THR A 68 -2.45 13.22 19.53
N THR A 69 -1.25 13.70 19.84
CA THR A 69 -0.63 14.92 19.31
C THR A 69 0.89 14.77 19.19
N GLY A 70 1.52 15.59 18.37
CA GLY A 70 2.98 15.67 18.25
C GLY A 70 3.56 14.85 17.11
N ALA A 71 4.86 14.59 17.16
CA ALA A 71 5.58 13.93 16.06
C ALA A 71 6.09 12.54 16.46
N ILE A 72 5.96 11.59 15.55
CA ILE A 72 6.52 10.24 15.67
C ILE A 72 7.36 9.90 14.44
N THR A 73 8.43 9.15 14.64
CA THR A 73 9.29 8.67 13.55
C THR A 73 9.46 7.17 13.62
N LEU A 74 8.97 6.48 12.59
CA LEU A 74 9.20 5.07 12.35
C LEU A 74 10.49 4.90 11.54
N LYS A 75 11.22 3.83 11.82
CA LYS A 75 12.48 3.52 11.14
C LYS A 75 12.52 2.06 10.77
N THR A 76 12.99 1.77 9.57
CA THR A 76 13.31 0.41 9.12
C THR A 76 14.56 0.44 8.24
N THR A 77 15.09 -0.73 7.92
CA THR A 77 16.27 -0.87 7.05
C THR A 77 16.05 -2.02 6.09
N LEU A 78 16.34 -1.82 4.80
CA LEU A 78 16.35 -2.87 3.78
C LEU A 78 17.65 -2.80 2.99
N ALA A 79 18.41 -3.89 2.96
CA ALA A 79 19.70 -3.97 2.24
C ALA A 79 20.57 -2.70 2.47
N ASP A 80 20.81 -2.38 3.75
CA ASP A 80 21.55 -1.20 4.24
C ASP A 80 20.94 0.18 3.94
N THR A 81 19.82 0.22 3.23
CA THR A 81 19.07 1.45 3.00
C THR A 81 18.18 1.75 4.20
N LYS A 82 18.49 2.83 4.93
CA LYS A 82 17.64 3.34 6.00
C LYS A 82 16.38 3.96 5.42
N VAL A 83 15.23 3.63 5.99
CA VAL A 83 13.95 4.22 5.61
C VAL A 83 13.30 4.81 6.85
N THR A 84 12.82 6.04 6.73
CA THR A 84 12.11 6.69 7.82
C THR A 84 10.76 7.23 7.37
N ALA A 85 9.78 7.12 8.27
CA ALA A 85 8.47 7.74 8.11
C ALA A 85 8.19 8.60 9.33
N THR A 86 8.03 9.90 9.13
CA THR A 86 7.69 10.86 10.17
C THR A 86 6.24 11.30 9.99
N LEU A 87 5.43 11.14 11.04
CA LEU A 87 4.08 11.67 11.10
C LEU A 87 4.04 12.78 12.14
N VAL A 88 3.37 13.88 11.80
CA VAL A 88 3.08 14.98 12.71
C VAL A 88 1.56 15.09 12.82
N ILE A 89 1.06 14.85 14.04
CA ILE A 89 -0.35 14.97 14.39
C ILE A 89 -0.59 16.37 14.94
N ALA A 90 -1.65 17.02 14.48
CA ALA A 90 -2.01 18.36 14.91
C ALA A 90 -2.13 18.44 16.43
N THR A 91 -1.63 19.54 16.99
CA THR A 91 -1.75 19.80 18.44
C THR A 91 -3.15 20.24 18.83
N THR A 92 -3.88 20.84 17.89
CA THR A 92 -5.29 21.21 18.04
C THR A 92 -6.18 20.22 17.27
N PRO A 93 -7.15 19.59 17.93
CA PRO A 93 -8.12 18.75 17.24
C PRO A 93 -8.95 19.58 16.26
N SER A 94 -9.28 18.98 15.13
CA SER A 94 -10.15 19.57 14.12
C SER A 94 -11.60 19.30 14.47
N HIS A 95 -12.48 20.26 14.15
CA HIS A 95 -13.94 20.12 14.21
C HIS A 95 -14.56 20.00 12.81
N SER A 96 -13.73 19.91 11.77
CA SER A 96 -14.21 19.86 10.38
C SER A 96 -14.90 18.53 10.11
N VAL A 97 -16.18 18.59 9.76
CA VAL A 97 -16.98 17.41 9.38
C VAL A 97 -16.40 16.71 8.13
N HIS A 98 -15.63 17.42 7.31
CA HIS A 98 -14.95 16.85 6.15
C HIS A 98 -13.69 16.04 6.52
N LEU A 99 -13.10 16.30 7.69
CA LEU A 99 -11.89 15.62 8.18
C LEU A 99 -12.24 14.56 9.24
N CYS A 100 -13.24 14.85 10.07
CA CYS A 100 -13.67 13.98 11.16
C CYS A 100 -14.89 13.18 10.70
N SER A 101 -14.69 11.92 10.31
CA SER A 101 -15.76 10.98 9.99
C SER A 101 -16.09 10.09 11.20
N GLY A 102 -17.27 9.44 11.20
CA GLY A 102 -17.63 8.46 12.25
C GLY A 102 -18.40 9.02 13.47
N GLY A 103 -19.06 10.17 13.34
CA GLY A 103 -19.99 10.67 14.38
C GLY A 103 -19.34 11.41 15.56
N ARG A 104 -18.02 11.65 15.51
CA ARG A 104 -17.32 12.52 16.46
C ARG A 104 -17.34 13.97 15.97
N THR A 105 -17.46 14.91 16.92
CA THR A 105 -17.34 16.35 16.65
C THR A 105 -15.89 16.84 16.63
N THR A 106 -14.93 15.96 16.96
CA THR A 106 -13.49 16.23 16.96
C THR A 106 -12.68 15.04 16.46
N CYS A 107 -11.57 15.33 15.77
CA CYS A 107 -10.55 14.36 15.34
C CYS A 107 -9.15 14.97 15.40
N SER A 108 -8.12 14.12 15.40
CA SER A 108 -6.70 14.52 15.34
C SER A 108 -6.17 14.36 13.91
N PRO A 109 -6.15 15.43 13.08
CA PRO A 109 -5.64 15.34 11.72
C PRO A 109 -4.12 15.19 11.69
N VAL A 110 -3.62 14.52 10.64
CA VAL A 110 -2.19 14.50 10.33
C VAL A 110 -1.84 15.79 9.59
N GLU A 111 -1.01 16.65 10.20
CA GLU A 111 -0.54 17.89 9.56
C GLU A 111 0.54 17.62 8.51
N LYS A 112 1.38 16.62 8.79
CA LYS A 112 2.52 16.31 7.93
C LYS A 112 2.85 14.84 7.95
N LEU A 113 3.03 14.27 6.76
CA LEU A 113 3.71 13.01 6.55
C LEU A 113 5.01 13.28 5.79
N SER A 114 6.10 12.64 6.20
CA SER A 114 7.38 12.70 5.49
C SER A 114 7.99 11.32 5.40
N LEU A 115 8.43 10.96 4.20
CA LEU A 115 9.01 9.66 3.90
C LEU A 115 10.41 9.88 3.33
N THR A 116 11.40 9.14 3.85
CA THR A 116 12.76 9.14 3.30
C THR A 116 13.24 7.72 3.05
N VAL A 117 13.94 7.54 1.93
CA VAL A 117 14.60 6.28 1.54
C VAL A 117 16.06 6.59 1.26
N GLY A 118 16.94 6.19 2.18
CA GLY A 118 18.34 6.61 2.19
C GLY A 118 18.43 8.14 2.31
N PRO A 119 19.19 8.82 1.42
CA PRO A 119 19.32 10.28 1.45
C PRO A 119 18.16 11.01 0.75
N LYS A 120 17.21 10.29 0.14
CA LYS A 120 16.17 10.88 -0.72
C LYS A 120 14.85 11.03 0.03
N THR A 121 14.30 12.25 0.02
CA THR A 121 12.91 12.50 0.41
C THR A 121 11.98 12.06 -0.71
N VAL A 122 10.98 11.26 -0.35
CA VAL A 122 9.97 10.76 -1.27
C VAL A 122 8.90 11.83 -1.44
N TYR A 123 8.48 12.10 -2.68
CA TYR A 123 7.35 12.99 -2.95
C TYR A 123 6.04 12.34 -2.49
N ILE A 124 5.25 13.08 -1.72
CA ILE A 124 3.95 12.66 -1.18
C ILE A 124 2.88 13.60 -1.74
N PRO A 125 1.86 13.09 -2.43
CA PRO A 125 0.74 13.90 -2.90
C PRO A 125 -0.04 14.55 -1.74
N ASP A 126 -0.41 15.82 -1.86
CA ASP A 126 -1.13 16.55 -0.80
C ASP A 126 -2.47 15.90 -0.42
N SER A 127 -3.17 15.35 -1.42
CA SER A 127 -4.44 14.63 -1.22
C SER A 127 -4.31 13.40 -0.34
N LEU A 128 -3.13 12.77 -0.30
CA LEU A 128 -2.87 11.64 0.58
C LEU A 128 -2.88 12.10 2.04
N VAL A 129 -2.19 13.19 2.37
CA VAL A 129 -2.09 13.69 3.76
C VAL A 129 -3.41 14.26 4.23
N ALA A 130 -4.12 14.99 3.37
CA ALA A 130 -5.38 15.65 3.71
C ALA A 130 -6.52 14.69 4.15
N THR A 131 -6.37 13.39 3.89
CA THR A 131 -7.37 12.35 4.24
C THR A 131 -6.97 11.53 5.46
N LEU A 132 -5.86 11.85 6.12
CA LEU A 132 -5.38 11.11 7.30
C LEU A 132 -5.78 11.83 8.59
N ASN A 133 -6.55 11.13 9.42
CA ASN A 133 -6.99 11.57 10.75
C ASN A 133 -7.05 10.38 11.71
N ASP A 134 -6.95 10.66 13.01
CA ASP A 134 -7.11 9.69 14.11
C ASP A 134 -6.24 8.43 13.95
N VAL A 135 -4.97 8.63 13.58
CA VAL A 135 -4.01 7.52 13.47
C VAL A 135 -3.66 7.03 14.87
N ASN A 136 -4.02 5.80 15.21
CA ASN A 136 -3.74 5.21 16.53
C ASN A 136 -2.46 4.39 16.53
N THR A 137 -2.20 3.68 15.44
CA THR A 137 -1.02 2.84 15.32
C THR A 137 -0.45 2.91 13.91
N ALA A 138 0.86 2.74 13.80
CA ALA A 138 1.55 2.74 12.52
C ALA A 138 2.66 1.70 12.48
N SER A 139 2.95 1.18 11.30
CA SER A 139 4.08 0.28 11.07
C SER A 139 4.71 0.53 9.70
N LEU A 140 6.01 0.29 9.62
CA LEU A 140 6.81 0.51 8.42
C LEU A 140 7.62 -0.75 8.12
N ALA A 141 7.41 -1.31 6.92
CA ALA A 141 8.10 -2.53 6.48
C ALA A 141 8.61 -2.43 5.05
N ALA A 142 9.59 -3.29 4.74
CA ALA A 142 9.97 -3.59 3.37
C ALA A 142 8.82 -4.32 2.66
N TYR A 143 8.64 -4.00 1.38
CA TYR A 143 7.66 -4.63 0.48
C TYR A 143 8.40 -5.06 -0.79
N GLY A 144 8.87 -6.31 -0.82
CA GLY A 144 9.76 -6.78 -1.86
C GLY A 144 11.15 -6.13 -1.77
N TRP A 145 11.80 -5.92 -2.92
CA TRP A 145 13.23 -5.59 -2.99
C TRP A 145 13.53 -4.09 -2.97
N THR A 146 12.60 -3.27 -3.45
CA THR A 146 12.82 -1.83 -3.67
C THR A 146 11.68 -0.95 -3.17
N GLN A 147 10.62 -1.57 -2.63
CA GLN A 147 9.44 -0.86 -2.17
C GLN A 147 9.28 -1.04 -0.66
N PHE A 148 8.49 -0.15 -0.10
CA PHE A 148 8.18 -0.09 1.31
C PHE A 148 6.68 0.12 1.47
N VAL A 149 6.16 -0.33 2.61
CA VAL A 149 4.77 -0.11 2.97
C VAL A 149 4.71 0.54 4.35
N LEU A 150 4.06 1.70 4.41
CA LEU A 150 3.61 2.33 5.63
C LEU A 150 2.15 1.93 5.85
N THR A 151 1.88 1.25 6.96
CA THR A 151 0.51 0.87 7.35
C THR A 151 0.09 1.72 8.53
N LEU A 152 -1.06 2.38 8.41
CA LEU A 152 -1.66 3.24 9.42
C LEU A 152 -3.02 2.64 9.80
N ASN A 153 -3.27 2.43 11.09
CA ASN A 153 -4.62 2.10 11.55
C ASN A 153 -5.23 3.35 12.18
N CYS A 154 -6.34 3.79 11.58
CA CYS A 154 -7.03 5.03 11.86
C CYS A 154 -8.43 4.78 12.42
N GLY A 155 -9.01 5.80 13.05
CA GLY A 155 -10.39 5.78 13.54
C GLY A 155 -10.53 5.10 14.90
N ASP A 156 -11.73 5.13 15.48
CA ASP A 156 -11.99 4.37 16.72
C ASP A 156 -12.49 2.95 16.39
N ALA A 157 -12.69 2.11 17.41
CA ALA A 157 -13.06 0.72 17.23
C ALA A 157 -14.33 0.49 16.37
N ALA A 158 -15.21 1.47 16.25
CA ALA A 158 -16.47 1.39 15.48
C ALA A 158 -16.36 1.97 14.05
N ALA A 159 -15.24 2.63 13.73
CA ALA A 159 -14.97 3.17 12.40
C ALA A 159 -13.50 2.91 11.99
N ALA A 160 -12.97 1.77 12.45
CA ALA A 160 -11.57 1.44 12.24
C ALA A 160 -11.31 1.28 10.74
N THR A 161 -10.29 2.00 10.27
CA THR A 161 -9.86 1.96 8.87
C THR A 161 -8.37 1.73 8.82
N GLN A 162 -7.91 0.89 7.90
CA GLN A 162 -6.49 0.71 7.64
C GLN A 162 -6.11 1.42 6.36
N VAL A 163 -5.11 2.30 6.43
CA VAL A 163 -4.51 2.94 5.26
C VAL A 163 -3.13 2.34 5.01
N ARG A 164 -2.93 1.78 3.82
CA ARG A 164 -1.64 1.23 3.37
C ARG A 164 -1.08 2.11 2.27
N ILE A 165 0.10 2.66 2.50
CA ILE A 165 0.80 3.54 1.57
C ILE A 165 2.03 2.78 1.07
N ARG A 166 2.03 2.42 -0.20
CA ARG A 166 3.15 1.76 -0.87
C ARG A 166 3.98 2.79 -1.60
N PHE A 167 5.29 2.75 -1.42
CA PHE A 167 6.19 3.75 -1.97
C PHE A 167 7.56 3.15 -2.29
N ASP A 168 8.30 3.82 -3.17
CA ASP A 168 9.71 3.53 -3.44
C ASP A 168 10.57 4.77 -3.15
N LYS A 169 11.85 4.72 -3.52
CA LYS A 169 12.78 5.84 -3.31
C LYS A 169 12.39 7.12 -4.05
N ASN A 170 11.51 7.06 -5.04
CA ASN A 170 11.18 8.16 -5.92
C ASN A 170 9.83 8.79 -5.56
N ARG A 171 8.82 7.96 -5.29
CA ARG A 171 7.45 8.43 -5.10
C ARG A 171 6.60 7.47 -4.28
N VAL A 172 5.45 7.98 -3.84
CA VAL A 172 4.31 7.12 -3.49
C VAL A 172 3.79 6.45 -4.76
N LEU A 173 3.54 5.15 -4.69
CA LEU A 173 3.05 4.33 -5.79
C LEU A 173 1.54 4.10 -5.67
N GLU A 174 1.06 3.85 -4.45
CA GLU A 174 -0.31 3.45 -4.20
C GLU A 174 -0.74 3.77 -2.77
N ARG A 175 -2.02 4.10 -2.62
CA ARG A 175 -2.73 4.19 -1.35
C ARG A 175 -3.92 3.24 -1.40
N GLU A 176 -4.04 2.39 -0.39
CA GLU A 176 -5.18 1.50 -0.20
C GLU A 176 -5.84 1.82 1.14
N VAL A 177 -7.16 1.93 1.15
CA VAL A 177 -7.97 2.19 2.33
C VAL A 177 -8.92 1.01 2.50
N THR A 178 -8.80 0.31 3.62
CA THR A 178 -9.59 -0.88 3.95
C THR A 178 -10.44 -0.57 5.17
N ALA A 179 -11.75 -0.79 5.07
CA ALA A 179 -12.63 -0.71 6.23
C ALA A 179 -12.41 -1.96 7.10
N SER A 180 -11.93 -1.77 8.33
CA SER A 180 -11.46 -2.86 9.20
C SER A 180 -12.58 -3.83 9.58
N GLU A 181 -13.84 -3.37 9.63
CA GLU A 181 -15.00 -4.19 9.98
C GLU A 181 -15.33 -5.24 8.91
N ALA A 182 -15.05 -4.96 7.64
CA ALA A 182 -15.39 -5.84 6.52
C ALA A 182 -14.17 -6.49 5.87
N GLY A 183 -12.95 -6.04 6.17
CA GLY A 183 -11.74 -6.47 5.47
C GLY A 183 -11.75 -6.17 3.96
N MET A 184 -12.70 -5.34 3.52
CA MET A 184 -12.88 -4.98 2.13
C MET A 184 -12.15 -3.68 1.82
N VAL A 185 -11.46 -3.65 0.69
CA VAL A 185 -10.84 -2.42 0.16
C VAL A 185 -11.97 -1.47 -0.22
N SER A 186 -12.07 -0.37 0.51
CA SER A 186 -13.02 0.71 0.27
C SER A 186 -12.51 1.62 -0.85
N GLU A 187 -11.21 1.88 -0.87
CA GLU A 187 -10.58 2.75 -1.86
C GLU A 187 -9.18 2.26 -2.23
N ARG A 188 -8.83 2.40 -3.51
CA ARG A 188 -7.46 2.25 -3.99
C ARG A 188 -7.13 3.39 -4.95
N THR A 189 -6.04 4.10 -4.66
CA THR A 189 -5.51 5.18 -5.49
C THR A 189 -4.11 4.80 -5.96
N THR A 190 -3.86 4.80 -7.26
CA THR A 190 -2.51 4.60 -7.84
C THR A 190 -1.97 5.95 -8.31
N TYR A 191 -0.70 6.20 -8.04
CA TYR A 191 -0.03 7.45 -8.40
C TYR A 191 0.93 7.21 -9.55
N GLU A 192 0.60 7.79 -10.70
CA GLU A 192 1.42 7.72 -11.91
C GLU A 192 2.42 8.88 -11.96
N ASP A 193 3.53 8.63 -12.66
CA ASP A 193 4.54 9.65 -12.92
C ASP A 193 4.25 10.29 -14.27
N LEU A 194 3.71 11.51 -14.20
CA LEU A 194 3.34 12.29 -15.37
C LEU A 194 4.47 13.22 -15.83
N SER A 195 5.68 13.15 -15.24
CA SER A 195 6.81 13.99 -15.66
C SER A 195 7.21 13.78 -17.13
N GLY A 196 6.89 12.61 -17.70
CA GLY A 196 7.10 12.31 -19.12
C GLY A 196 5.95 12.69 -20.06
N ALA A 197 4.77 13.02 -19.52
CA ALA A 197 3.55 13.21 -20.32
C ALA A 197 3.45 14.59 -20.97
N PHE A 198 4.31 15.53 -20.57
CA PHE A 198 4.33 16.92 -21.06
C PHE A 198 5.61 17.27 -21.82
N ASN A 199 6.37 16.27 -22.28
CA ASN A 199 7.57 16.46 -23.10
C ASN A 199 7.27 16.39 -24.60
#